data_AF-A0A9E4KVQ5-F1
#
_entry.id   AF-A0A9E4KVQ5-F1
#
_cell.length_a   1.000
_cell.length_b   1.000
_cell.length_c   1.000
_cell.angle_alpha   90.00
_cell.angle_beta   90.00
_cell.angle_gamma   90.00
#
_symmetry.space_group_name_H-M   'P 1'
#
loop_
_entity.id
_entity.type
_entity.pdbx_description
1 polymer ?
#
loop_
_entity_poly.entity_id
_entity_poly.type
_entity_poly.pdbx_seq_one_letter_code
_entity_poly.pdbx_strand_id
1 'polypeptide(L)'
;MREDVWINQTLAYAPGSPGRERLFNILEQRYRGNIAQPNTVYGTDFASFPDLRKQGSLTYPRWISTVKAGAHLPEQAGSKEVLADAEALLGEIVEHLHRVAHAEIRQHDSKHMVLGSYVKHTTYTQGIWKRTAPYIDVLGPQDVSDVNPIKPSVEATGRPAMLSDQEFGNVYPLALQGRMGTPGAVPEHVDRRVLYDLLAGRIARDPDFIGVSFCAVLHDQSHWQRAYDRGQPGFFNIDGEPNRSLVETVSSANQRILDRFANPSTKCRSPSFTVPTMRPKPPTAESWNSDLLF
;
A
#
# COMPACT_ATOMS: atom_id res chain seq x y z
N MET A 1 2.84 -4.22 7.54
CA MET A 1 3.55 -4.43 6.25
C MET A 1 4.76 -5.30 6.51
N ARG A 2 5.17 -6.15 5.55
CA ARG A 2 6.17 -7.20 5.75
C ARG A 2 7.15 -7.27 4.57
N GLU A 3 7.63 -6.12 4.09
CA GLU A 3 8.54 -6.05 2.94
C GLU A 3 9.91 -6.65 3.25
N ASP A 4 10.42 -6.33 4.44
CA ASP A 4 11.60 -6.93 5.05
C ASP A 4 11.48 -8.46 5.06
N VAL A 5 10.29 -8.99 5.39
CA VAL A 5 10.03 -10.43 5.37
C VAL A 5 10.18 -11.02 3.97
N TRP A 6 9.65 -10.38 2.92
CA TRP A 6 9.77 -10.89 1.56
C TRP A 6 11.24 -10.96 1.10
N ILE A 7 12.00 -9.91 1.37
CA ILE A 7 13.44 -9.86 1.05
C ILE A 7 14.17 -10.93 1.87
N ASN A 8 13.98 -10.95 3.19
CA ASN A 8 14.68 -11.85 4.10
C ASN A 8 14.34 -13.32 3.81
N GLN A 9 13.08 -13.67 3.55
CA GLN A 9 12.68 -15.03 3.19
C GLN A 9 13.29 -15.47 1.87
N THR A 10 13.29 -14.59 0.86
CA THR A 10 13.89 -14.92 -0.44
C THR A 10 15.39 -15.12 -0.32
N LEU A 11 16.07 -14.27 0.46
CA LEU A 11 17.48 -14.44 0.76
C LEU A 11 17.72 -15.69 1.62
N ALA A 12 16.83 -16.09 2.51
CA ALA A 12 17.00 -17.27 3.36
C ALA A 12 16.83 -18.63 2.65
N TYR A 13 16.41 -18.65 1.38
CA TYR A 13 16.35 -19.89 0.61
C TYR A 13 17.72 -20.57 0.49
N ALA A 14 17.71 -21.87 0.16
CA ALA A 14 18.94 -22.64 0.01
C ALA A 14 19.84 -22.04 -1.10
N PRO A 15 21.18 -22.10 -0.96
CA PRO A 15 22.11 -21.69 -2.02
C PRO A 15 21.77 -22.36 -3.36
N GLY A 16 21.86 -21.60 -4.46
CA GLY A 16 21.44 -22.06 -5.79
C GLY A 16 19.94 -21.89 -6.08
N SER A 17 19.12 -21.49 -5.10
CA SER A 17 17.71 -21.16 -5.37
C SER A 17 17.61 -19.94 -6.30
N PRO A 18 16.82 -19.97 -7.40
CA PRO A 18 16.83 -18.92 -8.41
C PRO A 18 16.54 -17.51 -7.88
N GLY A 19 15.58 -17.38 -6.96
CA GLY A 19 15.24 -16.10 -6.33
C GLY A 19 16.38 -15.54 -5.49
N ARG A 20 17.01 -16.38 -4.65
CA ARG A 20 18.17 -16.02 -3.83
C ARG A 20 19.34 -15.57 -4.71
N GLU A 21 19.69 -16.36 -5.72
CA GLU A 21 20.80 -16.04 -6.64
C GLU A 21 20.56 -14.72 -7.36
N ARG A 22 19.32 -14.48 -7.81
CA ARG A 22 18.94 -13.23 -8.47
C ARG A 22 19.11 -12.01 -7.56
N LEU A 23 18.67 -12.10 -6.29
CA LEU A 23 18.83 -10.98 -5.35
C LEU A 23 20.30 -10.71 -5.04
N PHE A 24 21.13 -11.73 -4.86
CA PHE A 24 22.57 -11.53 -4.68
C PHE A 24 23.26 -10.98 -5.92
N ASN A 25 22.82 -11.35 -7.13
CA ASN A 25 23.33 -10.75 -8.37
C ASN A 25 23.04 -9.25 -8.42
N ILE A 26 21.86 -8.81 -7.97
CA ILE A 26 21.52 -7.39 -7.92
C ILE A 26 22.41 -6.65 -6.91
N LEU A 27 22.64 -7.23 -5.73
CA LEU A 27 23.58 -6.64 -4.78
C LEU A 27 24.99 -6.57 -5.35
N GLU A 28 25.49 -7.64 -5.95
CA GLU A 28 26.82 -7.66 -6.58
C GLU A 28 26.95 -6.57 -7.65
N GLN A 29 25.94 -6.40 -8.50
CA GLN A 29 25.93 -5.36 -9.52
C GLN A 29 25.94 -3.95 -8.91
N ARG A 30 25.13 -3.71 -7.88
CA ARG A 30 25.05 -2.41 -7.19
C ARG A 30 26.38 -2.01 -6.55
N TYR A 31 27.08 -2.99 -5.98
CA TYR A 31 28.41 -2.80 -5.39
C TYR A 31 29.55 -3.06 -6.39
N ARG A 32 29.24 -3.23 -7.69
CA ARG A 32 30.22 -3.43 -8.78
C ARG A 32 31.23 -4.55 -8.51
N GLY A 33 30.80 -5.64 -7.88
CA GLY A 33 31.67 -6.76 -7.51
C GLY A 33 32.58 -6.51 -6.31
N ASN A 34 32.55 -5.32 -5.68
CA ASN A 34 33.38 -5.00 -4.53
C ASN A 34 32.73 -5.46 -3.22
N ILE A 35 33.11 -6.63 -2.72
CA ILE A 35 32.57 -7.22 -1.47
C ILE A 35 32.90 -6.40 -0.20
N ALA A 36 33.97 -5.58 -0.22
CA ALA A 36 34.35 -4.78 0.95
C ALA A 36 33.31 -3.69 1.27
N GLN A 37 32.60 -3.18 0.26
CA GLN A 37 31.55 -2.17 0.44
C GLN A 37 30.32 -2.71 1.19
N PRO A 38 29.64 -3.78 0.74
CA PRO A 38 28.54 -4.35 1.51
C PRO A 38 29.03 -4.88 2.87
N ASN A 39 30.23 -5.42 3.00
CA ASN A 39 30.79 -5.78 4.31
C ASN A 39 30.81 -4.58 5.27
N THR A 40 31.19 -3.40 4.79
CA THR A 40 31.15 -2.15 5.57
C THR A 40 29.71 -1.73 5.92
N VAL A 41 28.78 -1.83 4.96
CA VAL A 41 27.37 -1.42 5.15
C VAL A 41 26.64 -2.34 6.13
N TYR A 42 26.86 -3.65 6.02
CA TYR A 42 26.12 -4.67 6.76
C TYR A 42 26.87 -5.19 7.99
N GLY A 43 28.11 -4.73 8.23
CA GLY A 43 28.94 -5.19 9.35
C GLY A 43 29.32 -6.67 9.23
N THR A 44 29.64 -7.11 8.02
CA THR A 44 30.03 -8.50 7.70
C THR A 44 31.47 -8.56 7.18
N ASP A 45 32.00 -9.76 6.99
CA ASP A 45 33.41 -10.01 6.65
C ASP A 45 33.61 -11.06 5.55
N PHE A 46 32.63 -11.20 4.64
CA PHE A 46 32.70 -12.16 3.54
C PHE A 46 33.91 -11.92 2.62
N ALA A 47 34.57 -12.99 2.20
CA ALA A 47 35.76 -12.89 1.36
C ALA A 47 35.43 -12.51 -0.09
N SER A 48 34.22 -12.82 -0.56
CA SER A 48 33.76 -12.54 -1.92
C SER A 48 32.23 -12.63 -2.04
N PHE A 49 31.64 -12.19 -3.16
CA PHE A 49 30.22 -12.42 -3.42
C PHE A 49 29.84 -13.91 -3.55
N PRO A 50 30.64 -14.78 -4.20
CA PRO A 50 30.43 -16.22 -4.15
C PRO A 50 30.39 -16.81 -2.73
N ASP A 51 31.22 -16.28 -1.83
CA ASP A 51 31.21 -16.67 -0.41
C ASP A 51 29.91 -16.25 0.28
N LEU A 52 29.51 -14.99 0.12
CA LEU A 52 28.20 -14.47 0.56
C LEU A 52 27.02 -15.31 0.04
N ARG A 53 27.04 -15.74 -1.23
CA ARG A 53 25.99 -16.59 -1.81
C ARG A 53 25.92 -17.97 -1.19
N LYS A 54 27.06 -18.60 -0.91
CA LYS A 54 27.13 -19.98 -0.39
C LYS A 54 26.77 -20.07 1.07
N GLN A 55 27.24 -19.14 1.89
CA GLN A 55 27.21 -19.27 3.35
C GLN A 55 26.62 -18.04 4.05
N GLY A 56 26.50 -16.91 3.36
CA GLY A 56 26.04 -15.67 3.96
C GLY A 56 24.52 -15.53 4.08
N SER A 57 24.10 -14.69 5.01
CA SER A 57 22.75 -14.15 5.10
C SER A 57 22.84 -12.66 5.37
N LEU A 58 22.15 -11.84 4.57
CA LEU A 58 21.92 -10.44 4.89
C LEU A 58 20.50 -10.32 5.44
N THR A 59 20.36 -9.65 6.59
CA THR A 59 19.05 -9.42 7.20
C THR A 59 18.67 -7.96 7.03
N TYR A 60 17.57 -7.72 6.33
CA TYR A 60 16.98 -6.42 6.15
C TYR A 60 16.11 -6.07 7.35
N PRO A 61 16.36 -4.92 7.99
CA PRO A 61 15.71 -4.56 9.24
C PRO A 61 14.27 -4.05 9.03
N ARG A 62 13.43 -4.29 10.03
CA ARG A 62 12.02 -3.88 10.03
C ARG A 62 11.81 -2.37 9.89
N TRP A 63 12.80 -1.55 10.27
CA TRP A 63 12.71 -0.09 10.17
C TRP A 63 12.54 0.41 8.73
N ILE A 64 12.90 -0.39 7.71
CA ILE A 64 12.71 -0.04 6.30
C ILE A 64 11.23 0.29 6.03
N SER A 65 10.33 -0.57 6.50
CA SER A 65 8.87 -0.37 6.31
C SER A 65 8.39 0.90 7.01
N THR A 66 8.96 1.27 8.16
CA THR A 66 8.55 2.47 8.89
C THR A 66 9.11 3.75 8.27
N VAL A 67 10.33 3.71 7.72
CA VAL A 67 10.91 4.87 7.00
C VAL A 67 10.11 5.17 5.74
N LYS A 68 9.71 4.14 4.99
CA LYS A 68 8.80 4.29 3.83
C LYS A 68 7.39 4.75 4.20
N ALA A 69 7.02 4.61 5.47
CA ALA A 69 5.81 5.16 6.07
C ALA A 69 6.00 6.58 6.64
N GLY A 70 7.14 7.23 6.39
CA GLY A 70 7.42 8.61 6.79
C GLY A 70 8.20 8.77 8.09
N ALA A 71 8.66 7.68 8.72
CA ALA A 71 9.56 7.78 9.87
C ALA A 71 10.95 8.28 9.45
N HIS A 72 11.70 8.83 10.41
CA HIS A 72 13.08 9.24 10.17
C HIS A 72 13.98 8.03 9.90
N LEU A 73 14.90 8.19 8.95
CA LEU A 73 15.96 7.23 8.71
C LEU A 73 16.85 7.13 9.96
N PRO A 74 17.23 5.92 10.40
CA PRO A 74 18.18 5.77 11.51
C PRO A 74 19.52 6.48 11.21
N GLU A 75 20.14 7.04 12.25
CA GLU A 75 21.44 7.75 12.15
C GLU A 75 22.64 6.79 12.01
N GLN A 76 22.40 5.48 11.94
CA GLN A 76 23.45 4.48 11.76
C GLN A 76 24.10 4.60 10.37
N ALA A 77 25.43 4.55 10.32
CA ALA A 77 26.17 4.48 9.06
C ALA A 77 25.70 3.28 8.20
N GLY A 78 25.53 3.47 6.90
CA GLY A 78 24.98 2.45 6.00
C GLY A 78 23.45 2.45 5.89
N SER A 79 22.70 3.19 6.73
CA SER A 79 21.23 3.14 6.69
C SER A 79 20.63 3.59 5.35
N LYS A 80 21.28 4.55 4.65
CA LYS A 80 20.83 5.00 3.33
C LYS A 80 21.02 3.90 2.29
N GLU A 81 22.16 3.23 2.35
CA GLU A 81 22.56 2.13 1.48
C GLU A 81 21.63 0.93 1.70
N VAL A 82 21.37 0.56 2.96
CA VAL A 82 20.42 -0.51 3.32
C VAL A 82 19.02 -0.20 2.78
N LEU A 83 18.52 1.02 2.92
CA LEU A 83 17.21 1.42 2.39
C LEU A 83 17.18 1.33 0.85
N ALA A 84 18.23 1.83 0.18
CA ALA A 84 18.32 1.80 -1.28
C ALA A 84 18.45 0.37 -1.83
N ASP A 85 19.19 -0.50 -1.12
CA ASP A 85 19.29 -1.92 -1.46
C ASP A 85 17.93 -2.61 -1.26
N ALA A 86 17.24 -2.33 -0.16
CA ALA A 86 15.90 -2.87 0.10
C ALA A 86 14.92 -2.51 -1.02
N GLU A 87 14.94 -1.26 -1.48
CA GLU A 87 14.11 -0.81 -2.60
C GLU A 87 14.45 -1.55 -3.91
N ALA A 88 15.74 -1.75 -4.19
CA ALA A 88 16.18 -2.47 -5.38
C ALA A 88 15.76 -3.96 -5.34
N LEU A 89 15.93 -4.62 -4.19
CA LEU A 89 15.59 -6.03 -4.01
C LEU A 89 14.08 -6.25 -4.01
N LEU A 90 13.32 -5.45 -3.25
CA LEU A 90 11.86 -5.54 -3.27
C LEU A 90 11.33 -5.26 -4.68
N GLY A 91 11.85 -4.23 -5.33
CA GLY A 91 11.47 -3.89 -6.70
C GLY A 91 11.70 -5.06 -7.66
N GLU A 92 12.75 -5.87 -7.48
CA GLU A 92 13.00 -7.03 -8.34
C GLU A 92 11.94 -8.11 -8.12
N ILE A 93 11.66 -8.44 -6.87
CA ILE A 93 10.65 -9.44 -6.51
C ILE A 93 9.30 -9.03 -7.10
N VAL A 94 8.94 -7.76 -6.90
CA VAL A 94 7.67 -7.19 -7.35
C VAL A 94 7.58 -7.12 -8.88
N GLU A 95 8.65 -6.69 -9.56
CA GLU A 95 8.69 -6.64 -11.02
C GLU A 95 8.52 -8.04 -11.60
N HIS A 96 9.26 -9.02 -11.06
CA HIS A 96 9.17 -10.40 -11.51
C HIS A 96 7.75 -10.96 -11.35
N LEU A 97 7.11 -10.71 -10.21
CA LEU A 97 5.72 -11.11 -9.96
C LEU A 97 4.77 -10.54 -11.02
N HIS A 98 4.84 -9.23 -11.28
CA HIS A 98 3.98 -8.57 -12.27
C HIS A 98 4.27 -9.06 -13.69
N ARG A 99 5.53 -9.30 -14.04
CA ARG A 99 5.93 -9.82 -15.35
C ARG A 99 5.36 -11.21 -15.61
N VAL A 100 5.47 -12.12 -14.62
CA VAL A 100 4.93 -13.48 -14.73
C VAL A 100 3.40 -13.45 -14.80
N ALA A 101 2.76 -12.70 -13.90
CA ALA A 101 1.30 -12.57 -13.89
C ALA A 101 0.77 -11.99 -15.21
N HIS A 102 1.39 -10.92 -15.72
CA HIS A 102 1.01 -10.33 -17.00
C HIS A 102 1.19 -11.32 -18.16
N ALA A 103 2.33 -12.02 -18.24
CA ALA A 103 2.55 -13.01 -19.28
C ALA A 103 1.51 -14.13 -19.25
N GLU A 104 1.11 -14.59 -18.07
CA GLU A 104 0.06 -15.60 -17.93
C GLU A 104 -1.32 -15.05 -18.30
N ILE A 105 -1.70 -13.87 -17.78
CA ILE A 105 -2.97 -13.23 -18.12
C ILE A 105 -3.08 -13.04 -19.63
N ARG A 106 -2.04 -12.57 -20.32
CA ARG A 106 -2.08 -12.33 -21.77
C ARG A 106 -2.19 -13.60 -22.61
N GLN A 107 -1.89 -14.79 -22.08
CA GLN A 107 -2.17 -16.05 -22.78
C GLN A 107 -3.67 -16.34 -22.84
N HIS A 108 -4.43 -15.95 -21.81
CA HIS A 108 -5.86 -16.25 -21.69
C HIS A 108 -6.75 -15.04 -22.01
N ASP A 109 -6.21 -13.82 -21.91
CA ASP A 109 -6.94 -12.57 -22.06
C ASP A 109 -6.07 -11.44 -22.65
N SER A 110 -6.25 -11.23 -23.96
CA SER A 110 -5.58 -10.16 -24.70
C SER A 110 -6.36 -8.84 -24.74
N LYS A 111 -7.58 -8.78 -24.16
CA LYS A 111 -8.51 -7.66 -24.40
C LYS A 111 -8.82 -6.84 -23.16
N HIS A 112 -8.76 -7.42 -21.96
CA HIS A 112 -9.06 -6.68 -20.74
C HIS A 112 -7.82 -6.00 -20.15
N MET A 113 -8.06 -4.95 -19.37
CA MET A 113 -7.01 -4.26 -18.63
C MET A 113 -6.45 -5.14 -17.52
N VAL A 114 -5.14 -5.06 -17.30
CA VAL A 114 -4.45 -5.65 -16.15
C VAL A 114 -4.34 -4.58 -15.07
N LEU A 115 -5.13 -4.71 -14.00
CA LEU A 115 -5.24 -3.69 -12.94
C LEU A 115 -4.12 -3.76 -11.88
N GLY A 116 -3.17 -4.69 -12.04
CA GLY A 116 -2.08 -4.89 -11.08
C GLY A 116 -2.55 -5.50 -9.76
N SER A 117 -1.89 -5.12 -8.67
CA SER A 117 -2.16 -5.59 -7.31
C SER A 117 -2.70 -4.45 -6.43
N TYR A 118 -3.38 -4.80 -5.34
CA TYR A 118 -3.75 -3.87 -4.27
C TYR A 118 -2.52 -3.53 -3.43
N VAL A 119 -1.98 -2.32 -3.60
CA VAL A 119 -0.71 -1.93 -2.96
C VAL A 119 -0.93 -0.88 -1.87
N LYS A 120 -0.63 -1.22 -0.62
CA LYS A 120 -0.67 -0.26 0.49
C LYS A 120 0.20 0.96 0.20
N HIS A 121 -0.24 2.13 0.64
CA HIS A 121 0.43 3.40 0.32
C HIS A 121 1.92 3.51 0.73
N THR A 122 2.43 2.69 1.64
CA THR A 122 3.86 2.71 2.02
C THR A 122 4.70 1.64 1.30
N THR A 123 4.08 0.79 0.46
CA THR A 123 4.79 -0.34 -0.16
C THR A 123 5.51 0.03 -1.46
N TYR A 124 4.85 0.67 -2.41
CA TYR A 124 5.52 1.02 -3.67
C TYR A 124 5.93 2.48 -3.66
N THR A 125 7.23 2.70 -3.83
CA THR A 125 7.79 4.00 -4.18
C THR A 125 7.52 4.29 -5.66
N GLN A 126 7.75 5.53 -6.09
CA GLN A 126 7.75 5.88 -7.51
C GLN A 126 8.69 4.97 -8.33
N GLY A 127 9.84 4.59 -7.76
CA GLY A 127 10.80 3.68 -8.39
C GLY A 127 10.21 2.31 -8.67
N ILE A 128 9.50 1.73 -7.71
CA ILE A 128 8.85 0.43 -7.88
C ILE A 128 7.69 0.52 -8.87
N TRP A 129 6.86 1.56 -8.83
CA TRP A 129 5.80 1.78 -9.81
C TRP A 129 6.33 1.85 -11.25
N LYS A 130 7.46 2.53 -11.48
CA LYS A 130 8.11 2.57 -12.80
C LYS A 130 8.48 1.18 -13.31
N ARG A 131 8.96 0.29 -12.43
CA ARG A 131 9.34 -1.07 -12.79
C ARG A 131 8.13 -1.94 -13.14
N THR A 132 7.00 -1.74 -12.48
CA THR A 132 5.78 -2.54 -12.71
C THR A 132 4.90 -2.02 -13.85
N ALA A 133 4.97 -0.72 -14.17
CA ALA A 133 4.17 -0.05 -15.20
C ALA A 133 4.16 -0.71 -16.61
N PRO A 134 5.20 -1.43 -17.07
CA PRO A 134 5.14 -2.17 -18.32
C PRO A 134 4.15 -3.35 -18.31
N TYR A 135 3.77 -3.83 -17.13
CA TYR A 135 3.00 -5.07 -16.94
C TYR A 135 1.57 -4.82 -16.43
N ILE A 136 1.19 -3.55 -16.24
CA ILE A 136 -0.11 -3.14 -15.73
C ILE A 136 -0.62 -1.96 -16.56
N ASP A 137 -1.94 -1.85 -16.66
CA ASP A 137 -2.62 -0.76 -17.36
C ASP A 137 -3.00 0.39 -16.41
N VAL A 138 -3.13 0.09 -15.11
CA VAL A 138 -3.57 1.03 -14.06
C VAL A 138 -2.68 0.88 -12.81
N LEU A 139 -2.28 1.99 -12.21
CA LEU A 139 -1.64 2.00 -10.89
C LEU A 139 -2.69 1.79 -9.81
N GLY A 140 -2.54 0.78 -8.96
CA GLY A 140 -3.56 0.38 -7.98
C GLY A 140 -3.21 0.64 -6.51
N PRO A 141 -2.90 1.88 -6.07
CA PRO A 141 -2.72 2.13 -4.64
C PRO A 141 -4.00 1.79 -3.87
N GLN A 142 -3.87 1.15 -2.71
CA GLN A 142 -5.00 0.81 -1.84
C GLN A 142 -5.70 2.08 -1.38
N ASP A 143 -4.93 3.06 -0.93
CA ASP A 143 -5.42 4.27 -0.27
C ASP A 143 -4.59 5.50 -0.65
N VAL A 144 -5.16 6.69 -0.38
CA VAL A 144 -4.45 7.94 -0.64
C VAL A 144 -3.32 8.17 0.37
N SER A 145 -2.13 8.48 -0.13
CA SER A 145 -0.95 8.77 0.70
C SER A 145 -0.52 10.23 0.67
N ASP A 146 -0.12 10.73 1.84
CA ASP A 146 0.69 11.95 1.94
C ASP A 146 2.19 11.65 1.88
N VAL A 147 2.61 10.40 2.19
CA VAL A 147 4.02 9.99 2.23
C VAL A 147 4.52 9.60 0.84
N ASN A 148 3.73 8.79 0.12
CA ASN A 148 4.02 8.39 -1.27
C ASN A 148 2.84 8.82 -2.15
N PRO A 149 2.66 10.13 -2.42
CA PRO A 149 1.57 10.59 -3.28
C PRO A 149 1.65 9.92 -4.65
N ILE A 150 0.50 9.56 -5.23
CA ILE A 150 0.47 8.78 -6.48
C ILE A 150 0.84 9.62 -7.71
N LYS A 151 0.57 10.94 -7.66
CA LYS A 151 0.75 11.85 -8.80
C LYS A 151 2.13 11.76 -9.48
N PRO A 152 3.27 11.83 -8.76
CA PRO A 152 4.58 11.63 -9.36
C PRO A 152 4.75 10.27 -10.08
N SER A 153 4.04 9.23 -9.61
CA SER A 153 4.08 7.91 -10.26
C SER A 153 3.22 7.88 -11.52
N VAL A 154 2.04 8.52 -11.52
CA VAL A 154 1.21 8.71 -12.71
C VAL A 154 1.99 9.48 -13.78
N GLU A 155 2.55 10.64 -13.43
CA GLU A 155 3.34 11.47 -14.36
C GLU A 155 4.54 10.71 -14.94
N ALA A 156 5.26 9.96 -14.10
CA ALA A 156 6.49 9.32 -14.54
C ALA A 156 6.28 8.00 -15.30
N THR A 157 5.08 7.42 -15.24
CA THR A 157 4.75 6.16 -15.93
C THR A 157 3.77 6.38 -17.08
N GLY A 158 3.07 7.50 -17.12
CA GLY A 158 1.97 7.77 -18.05
C GLY A 158 0.74 6.87 -17.81
N ARG A 159 0.67 6.16 -16.68
CA ARG A 159 -0.43 5.26 -16.35
C ARG A 159 -1.43 5.98 -15.43
N PRO A 160 -2.75 5.85 -15.67
CA PRO A 160 -3.75 6.35 -14.73
C PRO A 160 -3.72 5.55 -13.42
N ALA A 161 -4.23 6.13 -12.34
CA ALA A 161 -4.40 5.45 -11.07
C ALA A 161 -5.86 5.09 -10.78
N MET A 162 -6.08 4.02 -10.02
CA MET A 162 -7.38 3.69 -9.43
C MET A 162 -7.15 3.32 -7.97
N LEU A 163 -7.90 3.94 -7.06
CA LEU A 163 -7.89 3.48 -5.67
C LEU A 163 -8.53 2.11 -5.61
N SER A 164 -7.78 1.12 -5.14
CA SER A 164 -8.13 -0.28 -5.39
C SER A 164 -8.86 -0.93 -4.21
N ASP A 165 -8.67 -0.44 -2.98
CA ASP A 165 -9.31 -0.95 -1.78
C ASP A 165 -9.35 0.13 -0.68
N GLN A 166 -9.91 1.30 -1.02
CA GLN A 166 -9.92 2.47 -0.13
C GLN A 166 -10.86 2.22 1.05
N GLU A 167 -10.29 2.17 2.25
CA GLU A 167 -11.08 2.06 3.48
C GLU A 167 -11.98 3.29 3.67
N PHE A 168 -13.24 3.06 4.08
CA PHE A 168 -14.17 4.14 4.42
C PHE A 168 -15.09 3.73 5.58
N GLY A 169 -14.77 4.23 6.77
CA GLY A 169 -15.70 4.25 7.89
C GLY A 169 -15.95 2.88 8.52
N ASN A 170 -14.87 2.19 8.88
CA ASN A 170 -14.94 1.13 9.86
C ASN A 170 -15.40 1.74 11.19
N VAL A 171 -16.46 1.20 11.79
CA VAL A 171 -17.00 1.76 13.03
C VAL A 171 -16.29 1.09 14.20
N TYR A 172 -15.53 1.87 14.95
CA TYR A 172 -14.84 1.40 16.16
C TYR A 172 -15.32 2.20 17.37
N PRO A 173 -15.47 1.55 18.55
CA PRO A 173 -15.63 2.25 19.80
C PRO A 173 -14.58 3.36 19.95
N LEU A 174 -14.98 4.53 20.46
CA LEU A 174 -14.11 5.71 20.57
C LEU A 174 -12.77 5.41 21.26
N ALA A 175 -12.78 4.52 22.26
CA ALA A 175 -11.58 4.11 22.99
C ALA A 175 -10.53 3.36 22.15
N LEU A 176 -10.94 2.78 21.01
CA LEU A 176 -10.08 2.05 20.09
C LEU A 176 -9.58 2.93 18.92
N GLN A 177 -10.21 4.07 18.68
CA GLN A 177 -9.83 4.95 17.58
C GLN A 177 -8.44 5.56 17.80
N GLY A 178 -7.68 5.70 16.70
CA GLY A 178 -6.30 6.19 16.74
C GLY A 178 -5.29 5.17 17.27
N ARG A 179 -5.70 3.94 17.59
CA ARG A 179 -4.79 2.83 17.91
C ARG A 179 -4.37 2.09 16.64
N MET A 180 -3.24 1.40 16.71
CA MET A 180 -2.82 0.50 15.64
C MET A 180 -3.90 -0.56 15.39
N GLY A 181 -4.29 -0.75 14.12
CA GLY A 181 -5.27 -1.76 13.73
C GLY A 181 -6.72 -1.29 13.62
N THR A 182 -7.01 0.01 13.76
CA THR A 182 -8.33 0.60 13.45
C THR A 182 -8.26 1.54 12.24
N PRO A 183 -7.87 1.05 11.05
CA PRO A 183 -7.69 1.92 9.89
C PRO A 183 -9.08 2.29 9.32
N GLY A 184 -9.21 3.51 8.78
CA GLY A 184 -10.48 4.06 8.31
C GLY A 184 -11.55 4.23 9.41
N ALA A 185 -11.14 4.37 10.67
CA ALA A 185 -12.04 4.45 11.81
C ALA A 185 -12.96 5.67 11.78
N VAL A 186 -14.24 5.46 12.08
CA VAL A 186 -15.21 6.53 12.35
C VAL A 186 -15.98 6.25 13.65
N PRO A 187 -16.43 7.31 14.38
CA PRO A 187 -17.24 7.18 15.59
C PRO A 187 -18.52 6.41 15.38
N GLU A 188 -19.27 6.75 14.33
CA GLU A 188 -20.61 6.22 14.12
C GLU A 188 -20.92 6.04 12.62
N HIS A 189 -22.01 5.31 12.33
CA HIS A 189 -22.46 5.08 10.95
C HIS A 189 -22.79 6.37 10.18
N VAL A 190 -23.13 7.48 10.86
CA VAL A 190 -23.33 8.78 10.22
C VAL A 190 -22.04 9.31 9.58
N ASP A 191 -20.91 9.11 10.24
CA ASP A 191 -19.62 9.62 9.80
C ASP A 191 -19.08 8.84 8.59
N ARG A 192 -19.52 7.58 8.41
CA ARG A 192 -19.23 6.80 7.20
C ARG A 192 -19.79 7.42 5.93
N ARG A 193 -21.00 8.01 6.01
CA ARG A 193 -21.64 8.70 4.87
C ARG A 193 -20.82 9.92 4.47
N VAL A 194 -20.42 10.71 5.46
CA VAL A 194 -19.61 11.91 5.27
C VAL A 194 -18.26 11.53 4.66
N LEU A 195 -17.60 10.50 5.19
CA LEU A 195 -16.31 10.05 4.69
C LEU A 195 -16.39 9.51 3.25
N TYR A 196 -17.43 8.73 2.92
CA TYR A 196 -17.64 8.29 1.53
C TYR A 196 -17.79 9.48 0.59
N ASP A 197 -18.65 10.44 0.94
CA ASP A 197 -18.89 11.62 0.10
C ASP A 197 -17.63 12.46 -0.12
N LEU A 198 -16.84 12.68 0.93
CA LEU A 198 -15.57 13.42 0.85
C LEU A 198 -14.56 12.71 -0.05
N LEU A 199 -14.40 11.39 0.12
CA LEU A 199 -13.46 10.60 -0.69
C LEU A 199 -13.91 10.55 -2.16
N ALA A 200 -15.18 10.23 -2.41
CA ALA A 200 -15.77 10.23 -3.75
C ALA A 200 -15.61 11.60 -4.42
N GLY A 201 -15.89 12.69 -3.69
CA GLY A 201 -15.75 14.05 -4.17
C GLY A 201 -14.32 14.47 -4.47
N ARG A 202 -13.33 13.99 -3.69
CA ARG A 202 -11.89 14.18 -3.97
C ARG A 202 -11.52 13.47 -5.28
N ILE A 203 -11.85 12.19 -5.39
CA ILE A 203 -11.47 11.33 -6.52
C ILE A 203 -12.11 11.84 -7.81
N ALA A 204 -13.36 12.29 -7.76
CA ALA A 204 -14.06 12.90 -8.89
C ALA A 204 -13.42 14.20 -9.43
N ARG A 205 -12.46 14.78 -8.71
CA ARG A 205 -11.78 16.03 -9.06
C ARG A 205 -10.31 15.84 -9.38
N ASP A 206 -9.77 14.67 -9.10
CA ASP A 206 -8.35 14.38 -9.24
C ASP A 206 -8.12 13.72 -10.61
N PRO A 207 -7.49 14.42 -11.58
CA PRO A 207 -7.34 13.92 -12.94
C PRO A 207 -6.40 12.71 -13.03
N ASP A 208 -5.63 12.44 -11.98
CA ASP A 208 -4.71 11.31 -11.93
C ASP A 208 -5.45 9.98 -11.65
N PHE A 209 -6.70 10.06 -11.15
CA PHE A 209 -7.52 8.89 -10.84
C PHE A 209 -8.65 8.67 -11.85
N ILE A 210 -8.78 7.43 -12.31
CA ILE A 210 -9.87 6.98 -13.18
C ILE A 210 -10.98 6.25 -12.43
N GLY A 211 -10.82 6.03 -11.12
CA GLY A 211 -11.83 5.38 -10.32
C GLY A 211 -11.41 5.06 -8.89
N VAL A 212 -12.35 4.49 -8.16
CA VAL A 212 -12.17 3.98 -6.80
C VAL A 212 -13.02 2.75 -6.56
N SER A 213 -12.40 1.76 -5.93
CA SER A 213 -13.06 0.66 -5.24
C SER A 213 -12.86 0.89 -3.75
N PHE A 214 -13.98 0.96 -3.04
CA PHE A 214 -14.01 1.18 -1.60
C PHE A 214 -14.10 -0.16 -0.87
N CYS A 215 -13.35 -0.33 0.21
CA CYS A 215 -13.38 -1.54 1.04
C CYS A 215 -14.72 -1.62 1.78
N ALA A 216 -15.66 -2.38 1.22
CA ALA A 216 -17.00 -2.56 1.76
C ALA A 216 -17.36 -4.04 1.85
N VAL A 217 -18.20 -4.36 2.83
CA VAL A 217 -18.91 -5.63 2.89
C VAL A 217 -20.37 -5.41 2.52
N LEU A 218 -21.02 -6.46 2.02
CA LEU A 218 -22.43 -6.36 1.67
C LEU A 218 -23.30 -6.27 2.94
N HIS A 219 -23.07 -7.17 3.88
CA HIS A 219 -23.77 -7.22 5.17
C HIS A 219 -22.83 -6.82 6.31
N ASP A 220 -23.39 -6.22 7.36
CA ASP A 220 -22.67 -5.95 8.61
C ASP A 220 -21.95 -7.22 9.06
N GLN A 221 -20.62 -7.17 9.08
CA GLN A 221 -19.84 -8.23 9.69
C GLN A 221 -19.81 -7.97 11.19
N SER A 222 -20.49 -8.80 11.97
CA SER A 222 -20.36 -8.80 13.42
C SER A 222 -19.52 -10.00 13.83
N HIS A 223 -18.56 -9.80 14.73
CA HIS A 223 -17.92 -10.94 15.39
C HIS A 223 -18.95 -11.61 16.30
N TRP A 224 -19.19 -12.91 16.13
CA TRP A 224 -20.24 -13.67 16.84
C TRP A 224 -20.14 -13.61 18.37
N GLN A 225 -18.97 -13.29 18.94
CA GLN A 225 -18.80 -13.03 20.38
C GLN A 225 -18.74 -11.54 20.74
N ARG A 226 -18.41 -10.65 19.79
CA ARG A 226 -18.06 -9.25 20.05
C ARG A 226 -18.41 -8.37 18.85
N ALA A 227 -19.69 -8.21 18.59
CA ALA A 227 -20.23 -7.57 17.39
C ALA A 227 -19.62 -6.20 17.05
N TYR A 228 -19.09 -5.48 18.06
CA TYR A 228 -18.55 -4.12 17.94
C TYR A 228 -17.01 -4.01 18.07
N ASP A 229 -16.28 -5.12 18.27
CA ASP A 229 -14.82 -5.05 18.45
C ASP A 229 -14.07 -4.95 17.11
N ARG A 230 -14.66 -5.43 15.99
CA ARG A 230 -14.15 -5.30 14.61
C ARG A 230 -15.27 -5.45 13.57
N GLY A 231 -16.29 -4.59 13.61
CA GLY A 231 -17.36 -4.65 12.63
C GLY A 231 -17.08 -3.78 11.42
N GLN A 232 -16.77 -4.37 10.27
CA GLN A 232 -16.86 -3.63 9.01
C GLN A 232 -18.36 -3.55 8.67
N PRO A 233 -18.97 -2.35 8.73
CA PRO A 233 -20.40 -2.26 8.47
C PRO A 233 -20.69 -2.48 6.98
N GLY A 234 -21.83 -3.09 6.69
CA GLY A 234 -22.31 -3.38 5.35
C GLY A 234 -23.20 -2.29 4.77
N PHE A 235 -23.59 -2.51 3.52
CA PHE A 235 -24.73 -1.80 2.92
C PHE A 235 -26.08 -2.29 3.46
N PHE A 236 -26.07 -3.50 4.02
CA PHE A 236 -27.20 -4.14 4.68
C PHE A 236 -26.78 -4.54 6.09
N ASN A 237 -27.73 -4.61 7.02
CA ASN A 237 -27.48 -5.18 8.33
C ASN A 237 -27.42 -6.72 8.26
N ILE A 238 -27.21 -7.37 9.42
CA ILE A 238 -27.14 -8.83 9.53
C ILE A 238 -28.44 -9.53 9.11
N ASP A 239 -29.58 -8.85 9.25
CA ASP A 239 -30.90 -9.35 8.86
C ASP A 239 -31.22 -9.08 7.38
N GLY A 240 -30.29 -8.43 6.64
CA GLY A 240 -30.45 -8.10 5.24
C GLY A 240 -31.27 -6.84 4.95
N GLU A 241 -31.60 -6.05 5.97
CA GLU A 241 -32.25 -4.76 5.79
C GLU A 241 -31.24 -3.71 5.29
N PRO A 242 -31.59 -2.88 4.29
CA PRO A 242 -30.67 -1.89 3.76
C PRO A 242 -30.41 -0.77 4.76
N ASN A 243 -29.14 -0.40 4.91
CA ASN A 243 -28.71 0.85 5.54
C ASN A 243 -29.07 2.04 4.61
N ARG A 244 -30.36 2.37 4.51
CA ARG A 244 -30.94 3.26 3.47
C ARG A 244 -30.17 4.56 3.27
N SER A 245 -29.83 5.25 4.36
CA SER A 245 -29.11 6.52 4.28
C SER A 245 -27.69 6.40 3.69
N LEU A 246 -27.01 5.27 3.92
CA LEU A 246 -25.72 4.98 3.28
C LEU A 246 -25.92 4.70 1.80
N VAL A 247 -26.89 3.85 1.45
CA VAL A 247 -27.21 3.51 0.06
C VAL A 247 -27.57 4.77 -0.74
N GLU A 248 -28.38 5.67 -0.20
CA GLU A 248 -28.74 6.95 -0.81
C GLU A 248 -27.52 7.85 -1.01
N THR A 249 -26.64 7.94 0.01
CA THR A 249 -25.41 8.74 -0.06
C THR A 249 -24.50 8.22 -1.17
N VAL A 250 -24.26 6.91 -1.21
CA VAL A 250 -23.40 6.25 -2.19
C VAL A 250 -23.98 6.38 -3.60
N SER A 251 -25.28 6.16 -3.77
CA SER A 251 -25.97 6.34 -5.05
C SER A 251 -25.82 7.77 -5.56
N SER A 252 -26.03 8.76 -4.69
CA SER A 252 -25.90 10.19 -5.03
C SER A 252 -24.46 10.57 -5.36
N ALA A 253 -23.48 10.06 -4.61
CA ALA A 253 -22.06 10.31 -4.85
C ALA A 253 -21.59 9.69 -6.17
N ASN A 254 -22.02 8.47 -6.49
CA ASN A 254 -21.71 7.79 -7.75
C ASN A 254 -22.31 8.55 -8.93
N GLN A 255 -23.56 9.00 -8.84
CA GLN A 255 -24.17 9.82 -9.89
C GLN A 255 -23.40 11.13 -10.11
N ARG A 256 -22.97 11.82 -9.02
CA ARG A 256 -22.15 13.04 -9.12
C ARG A 256 -20.81 12.80 -9.82
N ILE A 257 -20.18 11.63 -9.64
CA ILE A 257 -18.96 11.26 -10.36
C ILE A 257 -19.26 11.17 -11.85
N LEU A 258 -20.31 10.42 -12.24
CA LEU A 258 -20.71 10.25 -13.64
C LEU A 258 -21.07 11.58 -14.30
N ASP A 259 -21.85 12.43 -13.63
CA ASP A 259 -22.26 13.74 -14.14
C ASP A 259 -21.05 14.66 -14.41
N ARG A 260 -20.03 14.61 -13.54
CA ARG A 260 -18.78 15.36 -13.71
C ARG A 260 -17.98 14.87 -14.92
N PHE A 261 -17.88 13.55 -15.12
CA PHE A 261 -17.24 12.98 -16.30
C PHE A 261 -17.97 13.37 -17.58
N ALA A 262 -19.30 13.38 -17.57
CA ALA A 262 -20.10 13.82 -18.71
C ALA A 262 -19.99 15.34 -18.97
N ASN A 263 -19.78 16.15 -17.93
CA ASN A 263 -19.74 17.63 -18.01
C ASN A 263 -18.51 18.24 -17.29
N PRO A 264 -17.31 18.17 -17.88
CA PRO A 264 -16.08 18.66 -17.25
C PRO A 264 -16.04 20.17 -17.00
N SER A 265 -16.89 20.95 -17.70
CA SER A 265 -16.92 22.42 -17.67
C SER A 265 -17.63 23.04 -16.46
N THR A 266 -18.25 22.23 -15.60
CA THR A 266 -18.96 22.72 -14.41
C THR A 266 -17.96 23.21 -13.35
N LYS A 267 -17.63 24.52 -13.39
CA LYS A 267 -16.85 25.20 -12.35
C LYS A 267 -17.55 25.02 -10.99
N CYS A 268 -16.94 24.26 -10.09
CA CYS A 268 -17.45 24.15 -8.73
C CYS A 268 -17.07 25.43 -7.96
N ARG A 269 -18.07 26.14 -7.42
CA ARG A 269 -17.84 27.01 -6.25
C ARG A 269 -17.36 26.11 -5.12
N SER A 270 -16.13 26.30 -4.67
CA SER A 270 -15.56 25.60 -3.52
C SER A 270 -16.33 25.99 -2.27
N PRO A 271 -16.90 25.06 -1.48
CA PRO A 271 -16.99 25.33 -0.07
C PRO A 271 -15.56 25.28 0.48
N SER A 272 -15.09 26.38 1.07
CA SER A 272 -13.82 26.43 1.78
C SER A 272 -13.92 25.54 3.02
N PHE A 273 -13.48 24.30 2.90
CA PHE A 273 -13.29 23.41 4.05
C PHE A 273 -11.82 23.09 4.19
N THR A 274 -11.21 23.68 5.22
CA THR A 274 -9.94 23.22 5.77
C THR A 274 -10.21 21.87 6.41
N VAL A 275 -9.74 20.79 5.80
CA VAL A 275 -9.71 19.48 6.47
C VAL A 275 -8.75 19.63 7.66
N PRO A 276 -9.16 19.39 8.91
CA PRO A 276 -8.22 19.34 10.01
C PRO A 276 -7.23 18.23 9.70
N THR A 277 -5.95 18.56 9.54
CA THR A 277 -4.89 17.57 9.53
C THR A 277 -4.88 16.89 10.89
N MET A 278 -5.63 15.79 11.06
CA MET A 278 -5.38 14.87 12.14
C MET A 278 -4.08 14.16 11.81
N ARG A 279 -2.94 14.78 12.16
CA ARG A 279 -1.67 14.05 12.20
C ARG A 279 -1.84 12.95 13.23
N PRO A 280 -1.73 11.66 12.87
CA PRO A 280 -1.55 10.63 13.88
C PRO A 280 -0.31 11.01 14.70
N LYS A 281 -0.43 11.06 16.02
CA LYS A 281 0.78 11.13 16.86
C LYS A 281 1.63 9.91 16.51
N PRO A 282 2.94 10.08 16.24
CA PRO A 282 3.81 8.92 16.06
C PRO A 282 3.71 8.04 17.32
N PRO A 283 3.61 6.71 17.18
CA PRO A 283 3.56 5.82 18.33
C PRO A 283 4.83 6.02 19.17
N THR A 284 4.66 6.24 20.47
CA THR A 284 5.77 6.22 21.43
C THR A 284 6.32 4.79 21.51
N ALA A 285 7.64 4.68 21.71
CA ALA A 285 8.38 3.41 21.72
C ALA A 285 7.86 2.37 22.74
N GLU A 286 7.03 2.77 23.70
CA GLU A 286 6.45 1.90 24.73
C GLU A 286 5.17 1.16 24.30
N SER A 287 4.65 1.37 23.09
CA SER A 287 3.39 0.75 22.64
C SER A 287 3.52 -0.64 21.99
N TRP A 288 4.72 -1.21 21.94
CA TRP A 288 4.97 -2.54 21.37
C TRP A 288 4.83 -3.65 22.43
N ASN A 289 3.64 -3.82 23.01
CA ASN A 289 3.33 -5.03 23.76
C ASN A 289 2.81 -6.11 22.79
N SER A 290 3.43 -7.29 22.88
CA SER A 290 3.34 -8.44 21.97
C SER A 290 2.02 -9.22 21.99
N ASP A 291 0.98 -8.75 22.68
CA ASP A 291 -0.08 -9.64 23.15
C ASP A 291 -1.43 -9.51 22.41
N LEU A 292 -1.41 -9.13 21.13
CA LEU A 292 -2.58 -9.21 20.27
C LEU A 292 -2.21 -9.77 18.90
N LEU A 293 -1.74 -11.03 18.90
CA LEU A 293 -1.66 -11.89 17.72
C LEU A 293 -2.67 -13.03 17.88
N PHE A 294 -3.89 -12.82 17.40
CA PHE A 294 -4.75 -13.83 16.79
C PHE A 294 -5.60 -13.16 15.70
#